data_AF-A0A7C1ZE20-F1
#
_entry.id   AF-A0A7C1ZE20-F1
#
_cell.length_a   1.000
_cell.length_b   1.000
_cell.length_c   1.000
_cell.angle_alpha   90.00
_cell.angle_beta   90.00
_cell.angle_gamma   90.00
#
_symmetry.space_group_name_H-M   'P 1'
#
loop_
_entity.id
_entity.type
_entity.pdbx_description
1 polymer ?
#
loop_
_entity_poly.entity_id
_entity_poly.type
_entity_poly.pdbx_seq_one_letter_code
_entity_poly.pdbx_strand_id
1 'polypeptide(L)'
;MRTIVKLSGIIAVSIALTAGLAGCGILSRDKPETDAEILMGQNGQTLWESGLQYVKIVNRDLAGTANDHPAAISSDELRTVLGALYVNERTGFTTSENPLFSASELQILSAALSSGLNQAKQNEDVNFVTIGSFKGLIAQERKTNSGRVFMSGGRLNIVFGLIHEIYRDKDLATGQDIDRRVNPLLPGSRKSEANLATRVSLDSGQSFYLDPKTGKERSDWLVIDIATVLAKVKERKTGDDGTVSPELLQDVARSKQETGNLRQDVGNMKEILFDMSGEIDRLKQEIEALKATKR
;
A
#
# COMPACT_ATOMS: atom_id res chain seq x y z
N MET A 1 -27.37 -34.00 -81.68
CA MET A 1 -28.81 -33.93 -81.36
C MET A 1 -29.08 -34.77 -80.13
N ARG A 2 -29.70 -34.18 -79.09
CA ARG A 2 -30.42 -34.83 -77.96
C ARG A 2 -29.53 -35.57 -76.93
N THR A 3 -29.73 -35.52 -75.62
CA THR A 3 -30.64 -34.80 -74.72
C THR A 3 -30.17 -35.06 -73.27
N ILE A 4 -30.40 -34.08 -72.41
CA ILE A 4 -30.38 -34.14 -70.94
C ILE A 4 -31.54 -35.00 -70.40
N VAL A 5 -31.31 -35.84 -69.39
CA VAL A 5 -32.28 -36.19 -68.30
C VAL A 5 -31.46 -36.68 -67.08
N LYS A 6 -31.26 -35.87 -66.04
CA LYS A 6 -32.06 -35.77 -64.79
C LYS A 6 -32.27 -37.11 -64.06
N LEU A 7 -31.48 -37.34 -63.02
CA LEU A 7 -31.77 -38.30 -61.94
C LEU A 7 -32.12 -37.52 -60.67
N SER A 8 -33.42 -37.44 -60.42
CA SER A 8 -34.08 -37.29 -59.11
C SER A 8 -33.52 -38.39 -58.19
N GLY A 9 -32.99 -38.12 -57.01
CA GLY A 9 -33.74 -37.72 -55.82
C GLY A 9 -34.18 -38.96 -55.05
N ILE A 10 -33.50 -39.29 -53.94
CA ILE A 10 -34.07 -39.84 -52.70
C ILE A 10 -33.11 -39.52 -51.54
N ILE A 11 -33.73 -39.16 -50.43
CA ILE A 11 -33.25 -38.52 -49.21
C ILE A 11 -32.78 -39.57 -48.19
N ALA A 12 -31.67 -39.28 -47.50
CA ALA A 12 -31.36 -39.75 -46.14
C ALA A 12 -30.48 -38.67 -45.49
N VAL A 13 -31.06 -37.65 -44.83
CA VAL A 13 -31.29 -37.55 -43.38
C VAL A 13 -30.06 -37.86 -42.53
N SER A 14 -29.46 -36.75 -42.05
CA SER A 14 -28.73 -36.59 -40.77
C SER A 14 -27.32 -37.20 -40.71
N ILE A 15 -26.26 -36.52 -40.27
CA ILE A 15 -26.12 -35.63 -39.10
C ILE A 15 -25.04 -34.57 -39.44
N ALA A 16 -25.34 -33.29 -39.24
CA ALA A 16 -24.34 -32.23 -39.27
C ALA A 16 -23.53 -32.25 -37.97
N LEU A 17 -22.31 -32.79 -38.00
CA LEU A 17 -21.24 -32.40 -37.08
C LEU A 17 -20.37 -31.39 -37.83
N THR A 18 -20.65 -30.11 -37.65
CA THR A 18 -19.80 -29.02 -38.14
C THR A 18 -19.30 -28.17 -36.99
N ALA A 19 -18.01 -27.86 -37.09
CA ALA A 19 -17.28 -26.77 -36.46
C ALA A 19 -16.77 -26.98 -35.03
N GLY A 20 -15.56 -27.52 -34.93
CA GLY A 20 -14.67 -27.39 -33.78
C GLY A 20 -13.24 -26.99 -34.19
N LEU A 21 -13.10 -26.17 -35.24
CA LEU A 21 -11.83 -25.50 -35.59
C LEU A 21 -12.13 -24.00 -35.73
N ALA A 22 -12.01 -23.29 -34.61
CA ALA A 22 -11.84 -21.85 -34.58
C ALA A 22 -10.89 -21.52 -33.42
N GLY A 23 -9.63 -21.91 -33.59
CA GLY A 23 -8.53 -21.20 -32.94
C GLY A 23 -8.44 -19.81 -33.54
N CYS A 24 -9.25 -18.88 -33.02
CA CYS A 24 -9.10 -17.46 -33.24
C CYS A 24 -8.83 -16.83 -31.88
N GLY A 25 -7.57 -16.40 -31.69
CA GLY A 25 -7.17 -15.59 -30.57
C GLY A 25 -7.97 -14.28 -30.56
N ILE A 26 -8.90 -14.18 -29.63
CA ILE A 26 -9.41 -12.91 -29.15
C ILE A 26 -8.47 -12.54 -27.99
N LEU A 27 -7.53 -11.65 -28.30
CA LEU A 27 -6.81 -10.85 -27.32
C LEU A 27 -7.86 -10.10 -26.48
N SER A 28 -8.33 -10.74 -25.42
CA SER A 28 -9.13 -10.07 -24.41
C SER A 28 -8.19 -9.11 -23.69
N ARG A 29 -8.44 -7.81 -23.85
CA ARG A 29 -7.91 -6.74 -23.01
C ARG A 29 -7.89 -7.22 -21.55
N ASP A 30 -6.73 -7.14 -20.89
CA ASP A 30 -6.61 -7.40 -19.46
C ASP A 30 -7.71 -6.62 -18.74
N LYS A 31 -8.72 -7.33 -18.23
CA LYS A 31 -9.74 -6.72 -17.37
C LYS A 31 -9.04 -6.28 -16.08
N PRO A 32 -9.45 -5.17 -15.46
CA PRO A 32 -8.94 -4.79 -14.14
C PRO A 32 -9.15 -5.96 -13.18
N GLU A 33 -8.15 -6.23 -12.33
CA GLU A 33 -8.27 -7.30 -11.34
C GLU A 33 -9.43 -7.01 -10.38
N THR A 34 -10.11 -8.07 -9.96
CA THR A 34 -11.14 -7.98 -8.95
C THR A 34 -10.53 -7.90 -7.55
N ASP A 35 -11.25 -7.27 -6.61
CA ASP A 35 -10.84 -7.17 -5.20
C ASP A 35 -10.49 -8.54 -4.60
N ALA A 36 -11.26 -9.58 -4.96
CA ALA A 36 -11.04 -10.95 -4.51
C ALA A 36 -9.70 -11.51 -5.02
N GLU A 37 -9.32 -11.23 -6.27
CA GLU A 37 -8.03 -11.64 -6.84
C GLU A 37 -6.85 -10.94 -6.15
N ILE A 38 -6.99 -9.64 -5.85
CA ILE A 38 -5.97 -8.87 -5.13
C ILE A 38 -5.80 -9.41 -3.70
N LEU A 39 -6.90 -9.76 -3.02
CA LEU A 39 -6.89 -10.32 -1.66
C LEU A 39 -6.30 -11.73 -1.58
N MET A 40 -6.56 -12.60 -2.56
CA MET A 40 -5.98 -13.95 -2.60
C MET A 40 -4.44 -13.91 -2.65
N GLY A 41 -3.88 -12.87 -3.25
CA GLY A 41 -2.43 -12.61 -3.28
C GLY A 41 -1.82 -12.10 -1.97
N GLN A 42 -2.61 -11.90 -0.90
CA GLN A 42 -2.15 -11.33 0.37
C GLN A 42 -1.71 -12.35 1.42
N ASN A 43 -1.82 -13.66 1.12
CA ASN A 43 -1.33 -14.70 2.03
C ASN A 43 0.20 -14.64 2.11
N GLY A 44 0.72 -14.29 3.29
CA GLY A 44 2.13 -13.92 3.43
C GLY A 44 2.63 -13.85 4.87
N GLN A 45 3.95 -13.66 5.01
CA GLN A 45 4.59 -13.47 6.31
C GLN A 45 4.26 -12.07 6.84
N THR A 46 3.70 -11.99 8.04
CA THR A 46 3.37 -10.71 8.67
C THR A 46 4.61 -10.14 9.38
N LEU A 47 4.96 -8.89 9.03
CA LEU A 47 6.06 -8.15 9.65
C LEU A 47 5.56 -7.23 10.78
N TRP A 48 4.35 -6.69 10.59
CA TRP A 48 3.65 -5.85 11.56
C TRP A 48 2.15 -5.87 11.29
N GLU A 49 1.33 -5.80 12.33
CA GLU A 49 -0.14 -5.75 12.22
C GLU A 49 -0.74 -5.05 13.44
N SER A 50 -1.76 -4.22 13.21
CA SER A 50 -2.54 -3.55 14.24
C SER A 50 -3.95 -3.23 13.73
N GLY A 51 -4.93 -4.04 14.12
CA GLY A 51 -6.29 -3.93 13.61
C GLY A 51 -6.33 -4.22 12.11
N LEU A 52 -6.76 -3.24 11.30
CA LEU A 52 -6.78 -3.35 9.84
C LEU A 52 -5.47 -2.93 9.16
N GLN A 53 -4.54 -2.37 9.92
CA GLN A 53 -3.25 -1.93 9.40
C GLN A 53 -2.26 -3.08 9.43
N TYR A 54 -1.42 -3.20 8.41
CA TYR A 54 -0.44 -4.25 8.34
C TYR A 54 0.74 -3.92 7.43
N VAL A 55 1.83 -4.67 7.59
CA VAL A 55 2.92 -4.82 6.62
C VAL A 55 3.23 -6.31 6.48
N LYS A 56 3.15 -6.85 5.27
CA LYS A 56 3.26 -8.29 4.99
C LYS A 56 4.15 -8.55 3.78
N ILE A 57 5.03 -9.55 3.85
CA ILE A 57 5.73 -10.10 2.68
C ILE A 57 4.77 -11.07 2.01
N VAL A 58 4.46 -10.84 0.74
CA VAL A 58 3.48 -11.62 -0.03
C VAL A 58 4.07 -12.09 -1.34
N ASN A 59 3.49 -13.11 -1.95
CA ASN A 59 3.86 -13.46 -3.33
C ASN A 59 3.51 -12.32 -4.28
N ARG A 60 4.32 -12.16 -5.34
CA ARG A 60 3.98 -11.23 -6.42
C ARG A 60 2.62 -11.59 -7.03
N ASP A 61 1.86 -10.56 -7.41
CA ASP A 61 0.56 -10.69 -8.07
C ASP A 61 0.66 -10.97 -9.58
N LEU A 62 1.77 -10.57 -10.22
CA LEU A 62 2.06 -10.80 -11.64
C LEU A 62 3.45 -11.42 -11.86
N ALA A 63 3.50 -12.55 -12.59
CA ALA A 63 4.76 -13.12 -13.05
C ALA A 63 5.46 -12.19 -14.07
N GLY A 64 6.76 -12.00 -13.92
CA GLY A 64 7.54 -11.04 -14.72
C GLY A 64 8.99 -11.00 -14.30
N THR A 65 9.69 -9.89 -14.57
CA THR A 65 11.06 -9.68 -14.10
C THR A 65 11.15 -9.91 -12.59
N ALA A 66 12.16 -10.67 -12.17
CA ALA A 66 12.45 -10.89 -10.77
C ALA A 66 12.69 -9.56 -10.07
N ASN A 67 12.21 -9.43 -8.83
CA ASN A 67 12.55 -8.28 -8.01
C ASN A 67 14.03 -8.37 -7.61
N ASP A 68 14.62 -7.20 -7.41
CA ASP A 68 15.99 -7.05 -6.89
C ASP A 68 15.98 -7.26 -5.36
N HIS A 69 15.56 -8.46 -4.94
CA HIS A 69 15.45 -8.87 -3.55
C HIS A 69 16.35 -10.07 -3.23
N PRO A 70 16.91 -10.15 -2.00
CA PRO A 70 16.75 -9.20 -0.89
C PRO A 70 17.48 -7.87 -1.15
N ALA A 71 16.94 -6.78 -0.61
CA ALA A 71 17.50 -5.44 -0.71
C ALA A 71 17.77 -4.85 0.68
N ALA A 72 19.03 -4.57 0.97
CA ALA A 72 19.45 -3.94 2.21
C ALA A 72 19.32 -2.41 2.10
N ILE A 73 18.18 -1.88 2.53
CA ILE A 73 17.94 -0.44 2.67
C ILE A 73 17.66 -0.18 4.14
N SER A 74 18.39 0.77 4.74
CA SER A 74 18.23 1.06 6.17
C SER A 74 16.88 1.72 6.46
N SER A 75 16.42 1.59 7.72
CA SER A 75 15.19 2.25 8.16
C SER A 75 15.28 3.77 8.05
N ASP A 76 16.44 4.37 8.29
CA ASP A 76 16.61 5.82 8.20
C ASP A 76 16.56 6.34 6.75
N GLU A 77 17.13 5.58 5.81
CA GLU A 77 17.01 5.86 4.37
C GLU A 77 15.55 5.77 3.93
N LEU A 78 14.83 4.69 4.29
CA LEU A 78 13.41 4.55 3.95
C LEU A 78 12.56 5.63 4.61
N ARG A 79 12.83 5.99 5.87
CA ARG A 79 12.13 7.10 6.54
C ARG A 79 12.31 8.41 5.79
N THR A 80 13.52 8.68 5.32
CA THR A 80 13.84 9.90 4.56
C THR A 80 13.16 9.88 3.19
N VAL A 81 13.20 8.75 2.48
CA VAL A 81 12.59 8.60 1.15
C VAL A 81 11.06 8.69 1.22
N LEU A 82 10.43 7.95 2.14
CA LEU A 82 8.97 7.97 2.30
C LEU A 82 8.49 9.33 2.83
N GLY A 83 9.27 9.99 3.69
CA GLY A 83 8.96 11.33 4.19
C GLY A 83 9.13 12.44 3.15
N ALA A 84 9.76 12.15 2.01
CA ALA A 84 9.84 13.06 0.86
C ALA A 84 8.68 12.88 -0.13
N LEU A 85 7.71 12.03 0.18
CA LEU A 85 6.53 11.83 -0.65
C LEU A 85 5.41 12.77 -0.21
N TYR A 86 4.89 13.53 -1.15
CA TYR A 86 3.79 14.46 -0.95
C TYR A 86 2.68 14.18 -1.93
N VAL A 87 1.49 14.66 -1.64
CA VAL A 87 0.32 14.57 -2.50
C VAL A 87 -0.29 15.94 -2.73
N ASN A 88 -0.81 16.15 -3.93
CA ASN A 88 -1.53 17.36 -4.28
C ASN A 88 -3.01 17.16 -4.00
N GLU A 89 -3.48 17.75 -2.90
CA GLU A 89 -4.89 17.69 -2.53
C GLU A 89 -5.57 19.01 -2.90
N ARG A 90 -6.73 18.90 -3.56
CA ARG A 90 -7.56 20.06 -3.87
C ARG A 90 -8.66 20.18 -2.82
N THR A 91 -8.64 21.29 -2.10
CA THR A 91 -9.68 21.64 -1.14
C THR A 91 -10.38 22.91 -1.60
N GLY A 92 -11.56 22.75 -2.21
CA GLY A 92 -12.28 23.84 -2.85
C GLY A 92 -11.49 24.45 -4.03
N PHE A 93 -11.06 25.70 -3.87
CA PHE A 93 -10.31 26.47 -4.87
C PHE A 93 -8.80 26.42 -4.68
N THR A 94 -8.32 25.83 -3.57
CA THR A 94 -6.90 25.81 -3.22
C THR A 94 -6.34 24.41 -3.42
N THR A 95 -5.14 24.31 -3.99
CA THR A 95 -4.35 23.08 -3.99
C THR A 95 -3.29 23.19 -2.90
N SER A 96 -3.25 22.24 -1.99
CA SER A 96 -2.22 22.14 -0.95
C SER A 96 -1.38 20.89 -1.17
N GLU A 97 -0.09 21.02 -0.94
CA GLU A 97 0.84 19.90 -0.92
C GLU A 97 0.91 19.35 0.51
N ASN A 98 0.45 18.12 0.71
CA ASN A 98 0.41 17.47 2.01
C ASN A 98 1.33 16.25 2.05
N PRO A 99 2.03 15.96 3.17
CA PRO A 99 2.81 14.73 3.28
C PRO A 99 1.94 13.50 3.01
N LEU A 100 2.44 12.54 2.24
CA LEU A 100 1.71 11.31 1.92
C LEU A 100 1.55 10.41 3.14
N PHE A 101 2.55 10.41 4.02
CA PHE A 101 2.56 9.65 5.27
C PHE A 101 2.71 10.58 6.46
N SER A 102 1.94 10.32 7.50
CA SER A 102 2.11 10.97 8.81
C SER A 102 3.39 10.51 9.50
N ALA A 103 3.85 11.26 10.52
CA ALA A 103 5.08 10.94 11.24
C ALA A 103 5.03 9.56 11.94
N SER A 104 3.85 9.12 12.39
CA SER A 104 3.62 7.81 12.99
C SER A 104 3.67 6.69 11.93
N GLU A 105 3.06 6.91 10.76
CA GLU A 105 3.17 5.98 9.63
C GLU A 105 4.61 5.82 9.19
N LEU A 106 5.38 6.91 9.08
CA LEU A 106 6.79 6.86 8.71
C LEU A 106 7.61 6.02 9.70
N GLN A 107 7.30 6.07 11.00
CA GLN A 107 7.99 5.26 12.01
C GLN A 107 7.74 3.76 11.83
N ILE A 108 6.50 3.39 11.50
CA ILE A 108 6.11 1.98 11.33
C ILE A 108 6.62 1.46 9.99
N LEU A 109 6.33 2.18 8.91
CA LEU A 109 6.67 1.78 7.55
C LEU A 109 8.17 1.72 7.34
N SER A 110 8.96 2.68 7.84
CA SER A 110 10.40 2.66 7.62
C SER A 110 11.07 1.44 8.26
N ALA A 111 10.62 1.01 9.44
CA ALA A 111 11.16 -0.15 10.12
C ALA A 111 10.68 -1.45 9.46
N ALA A 112 9.37 -1.57 9.20
CA ALA A 112 8.79 -2.78 8.64
C ALA A 112 9.21 -3.01 7.18
N LEU A 113 9.27 -1.98 6.34
CA LEU A 113 9.71 -2.10 4.95
C LEU A 113 11.21 -2.38 4.85
N SER A 114 12.05 -1.79 5.71
CA SER A 114 13.50 -2.12 5.75
C SER A 114 13.70 -3.61 6.03
N SER A 115 13.02 -4.11 7.06
CA SER A 115 13.04 -5.53 7.43
C SER A 115 12.45 -6.43 6.32
N GLY A 116 11.36 -5.98 5.69
CA GLY A 116 10.66 -6.72 4.65
C GLY A 116 11.44 -6.85 3.35
N LEU A 117 11.98 -5.74 2.84
CA LEU A 117 12.77 -5.75 1.60
C LEU A 117 14.08 -6.55 1.76
N ASN A 118 14.63 -6.61 2.96
CA ASN A 118 15.83 -7.41 3.27
C ASN A 118 15.53 -8.92 3.42
N GLN A 119 14.28 -9.31 3.66
CA GLN A 119 13.86 -10.71 3.81
C GLN A 119 13.14 -11.27 2.59
N ALA A 120 12.47 -10.41 1.82
CA ALA A 120 11.70 -10.81 0.65
C ALA A 120 12.59 -11.54 -0.36
N LYS A 121 11.99 -12.51 -1.05
CA LYS A 121 12.60 -13.19 -2.17
C LYS A 121 12.36 -12.43 -3.46
N GLN A 122 13.07 -12.84 -4.50
CA GLN A 122 12.91 -12.32 -5.86
C GLN A 122 11.48 -12.41 -6.40
N ASN A 123 10.64 -13.31 -5.87
CA ASN A 123 9.25 -13.49 -6.25
C ASN A 123 8.22 -12.95 -5.26
N GLU A 124 8.68 -12.21 -4.26
CA GLU A 124 7.85 -11.66 -3.19
C GLU A 124 7.91 -10.13 -3.22
N ASP A 125 6.83 -9.52 -2.77
CA ASP A 125 6.68 -8.08 -2.57
C ASP A 125 6.36 -7.80 -1.10
N VAL A 126 6.44 -6.54 -0.69
CA VAL A 126 6.01 -6.11 0.65
C VAL A 126 4.78 -5.23 0.53
N ASN A 127 3.63 -5.73 0.99
CA ASN A 127 2.39 -4.97 0.99
C ASN A 127 2.18 -4.26 2.33
N PHE A 128 1.57 -3.08 2.29
CA PHE A 128 1.20 -2.34 3.48
C PHE A 128 -0.21 -1.77 3.37
N VAL A 129 -0.83 -1.61 4.54
CA VAL A 129 -2.02 -0.81 4.77
C VAL A 129 -1.79 -0.02 6.06
N THR A 130 -1.93 1.29 5.99
CA THR A 130 -1.81 2.20 7.13
C THR A 130 -2.97 3.17 7.18
N ILE A 131 -3.30 3.62 8.39
CA ILE A 131 -4.34 4.61 8.66
C ILE A 131 -3.71 5.73 9.46
N GLY A 132 -3.34 6.81 8.77
CA GLY A 132 -2.77 8.02 9.35
C GLY A 132 -3.83 9.02 9.80
N SER A 133 -3.45 9.92 10.70
CA SER A 133 -4.27 11.08 11.07
C SER A 133 -3.72 12.34 10.41
N PHE A 134 -4.53 13.00 9.60
CA PHE A 134 -4.16 14.18 8.84
C PHE A 134 -5.04 15.37 9.24
N LYS A 135 -4.54 16.60 9.07
CA LYS A 135 -5.33 17.79 9.31
C LYS A 135 -6.39 17.93 8.20
N GLY A 136 -7.67 17.89 8.58
CA GLY A 136 -8.77 18.29 7.71
C GLY A 136 -9.16 19.76 7.95
N LEU A 137 -10.17 20.23 7.22
CA LEU A 137 -10.67 21.60 7.33
C LEU A 137 -11.29 21.93 8.71
N ILE A 138 -11.90 20.93 9.35
CA ILE A 138 -12.70 21.10 10.57
C ILE A 138 -12.12 20.28 11.73
N ALA A 139 -11.68 19.06 11.46
CA ALA A 139 -11.13 18.13 12.45
C ALA A 139 -10.01 17.30 11.83
N GLN A 140 -9.33 16.51 12.65
CA GLN A 140 -8.43 15.48 12.14
C GLN A 140 -9.22 14.43 11.36
N GLU A 141 -8.72 14.08 10.18
CA GLU A 141 -9.27 13.04 9.33
C GLU A 141 -8.36 11.83 9.35
N ARG A 142 -8.95 10.66 9.57
CA ARG A 142 -8.26 9.39 9.40
C ARG A 142 -8.24 9.08 7.91
N LYS A 143 -7.07 8.91 7.33
CA LYS A 143 -6.91 8.57 5.91
C LYS A 143 -6.10 7.30 5.76
N THR A 144 -6.49 6.47 4.81
CA THR A 144 -5.87 5.19 4.50
C THR A 144 -4.86 5.38 3.37
N ASN A 145 -3.68 4.81 3.58
CA ASN A 145 -2.69 4.59 2.53
C ASN A 145 -2.45 3.09 2.42
N SER A 146 -2.42 2.59 1.19
CA SER A 146 -2.09 1.19 0.95
C SER A 146 -1.23 1.05 -0.29
N GLY A 147 -0.39 0.04 -0.30
CA GLY A 147 0.45 -0.19 -1.45
C GLY A 147 1.27 -1.46 -1.38
N ARG A 148 1.96 -1.69 -2.48
CA ARG A 148 2.88 -2.79 -2.72
C ARG A 148 4.25 -2.22 -3.03
N VAL A 149 5.27 -2.67 -2.29
CA VAL A 149 6.63 -2.16 -2.35
C VAL A 149 7.59 -3.25 -2.77
N PHE A 150 8.49 -2.93 -3.69
CA PHE A 150 9.53 -3.85 -4.14
C PHE A 150 10.69 -3.10 -4.80
N MET A 151 11.83 -3.78 -4.97
CA MET A 151 12.97 -3.26 -5.71
C MET A 151 12.99 -3.86 -7.12
N SER A 152 13.25 -3.02 -8.12
CA SER A 152 13.41 -3.46 -9.51
C SER A 152 14.21 -2.43 -10.31
N GLY A 153 15.19 -2.91 -11.08
CA GLY A 153 16.12 -2.05 -11.82
C GLY A 153 16.93 -1.12 -10.92
N GLY A 154 17.25 -1.56 -9.70
CA GLY A 154 17.94 -0.75 -8.68
C GLY A 154 17.10 0.40 -8.10
N ARG A 155 15.80 0.45 -8.40
CA ARG A 155 14.88 1.51 -7.95
C ARG A 155 13.80 0.94 -7.03
N LEU A 156 13.37 1.77 -6.08
CA LEU A 156 12.24 1.45 -5.21
C LEU A 156 10.95 1.71 -5.96
N ASN A 157 10.07 0.72 -5.99
CA ASN A 157 8.77 0.79 -6.63
C ASN A 157 7.69 0.74 -5.56
N ILE A 158 6.70 1.62 -5.66
CA ILE A 158 5.51 1.60 -4.81
C ILE A 158 4.29 1.66 -5.73
N VAL A 159 3.46 0.62 -5.69
CA VAL A 159 2.17 0.59 -6.38
C VAL A 159 1.08 0.83 -5.35
N PHE A 160 0.47 2.00 -5.39
CA PHE A 160 -0.57 2.40 -4.46
C PHE A 160 -1.92 1.78 -4.83
N GLY A 161 -2.64 1.31 -3.82
CA GLY A 161 -4.06 0.94 -3.97
C GLY A 161 -4.96 2.08 -3.51
N LEU A 162 -4.56 2.73 -2.41
CA LEU A 162 -5.25 3.85 -1.79
C LEU A 162 -4.22 4.92 -1.43
N ILE A 163 -4.54 6.18 -1.74
CA ILE A 163 -3.76 7.35 -1.31
C ILE A 163 -4.72 8.32 -0.66
N HIS A 164 -4.48 8.62 0.62
CA HIS A 164 -5.26 9.59 1.38
C HIS A 164 -6.78 9.34 1.35
N GLU A 165 -7.21 8.09 1.22
CA GLU A 165 -8.63 7.75 1.16
C GLU A 165 -9.25 7.85 2.56
N ILE A 166 -10.35 8.59 2.72
CA ILE A 166 -10.95 8.82 4.03
C ILE A 166 -11.36 7.48 4.66
N TYR A 167 -10.74 7.14 5.78
CA TYR A 167 -11.08 5.97 6.56
C TYR A 167 -12.32 6.25 7.40
N ARG A 168 -13.37 5.43 7.22
CA ARG A 168 -14.61 5.50 7.99
C ARG A 168 -14.95 4.13 8.54
N ASP A 169 -15.35 4.06 9.79
CA ASP A 169 -15.91 2.83 10.37
C ASP A 169 -17.37 2.63 9.96
N LYS A 170 -18.07 3.72 9.62
CA LYS A 170 -19.49 3.73 9.25
C LYS A 170 -19.73 4.42 7.92
N ASP A 171 -20.69 3.90 7.17
CA ASP A 171 -21.18 4.53 5.96
C ASP A 171 -21.90 5.85 6.28
N LEU A 172 -21.65 6.86 5.46
CA LEU A 172 -22.18 8.22 5.69
C LEU A 172 -23.69 8.32 5.48
N ALA A 173 -24.22 7.58 4.51
CA ALA A 173 -25.63 7.69 4.12
C ALA A 173 -26.53 6.88 5.04
N THR A 174 -26.06 5.72 5.50
CA THR A 174 -26.85 4.74 6.25
C THR A 174 -26.48 4.68 7.73
N GLY A 175 -25.28 5.14 8.12
CA GLY A 175 -24.76 5.03 9.49
C GLY A 175 -24.41 3.60 9.92
N GLN A 176 -24.46 2.63 9.00
CA GLN A 176 -24.12 1.22 9.25
C GLN A 176 -22.61 1.02 9.28
N ASP A 177 -22.14 0.04 10.05
CA ASP A 177 -20.74 -0.35 10.06
C ASP A 177 -20.31 -0.87 8.68
N ILE A 178 -19.16 -0.41 8.20
CA ILE A 178 -18.62 -0.83 6.91
C ILE A 178 -18.00 -2.22 7.07
N ASP A 179 -18.61 -3.23 6.44
CA ASP A 179 -18.04 -4.58 6.41
C ASP A 179 -16.79 -4.59 5.51
N ARG A 180 -15.63 -4.81 6.16
CA ARG A 180 -14.30 -4.86 5.54
C ARG A 180 -14.05 -6.11 4.71
N ARG A 181 -14.91 -7.13 4.82
CA ARG A 181 -14.84 -8.32 3.96
C ARG A 181 -15.27 -8.01 2.53
N VAL A 182 -16.21 -7.07 2.39
CA VAL A 182 -16.75 -6.64 1.09
C VAL A 182 -16.26 -5.23 0.69
N ASN A 183 -15.66 -4.48 1.62
CA ASN A 183 -14.96 -3.22 1.36
C ASN A 183 -13.51 -3.27 1.91
N PRO A 184 -12.65 -4.13 1.33
CA PRO A 184 -11.28 -4.30 1.78
C PRO A 184 -10.41 -3.07 1.52
N LEU A 185 -9.39 -2.86 2.35
CA LEU A 185 -8.36 -1.85 2.12
C LEU A 185 -7.29 -2.43 1.20
N LEU A 186 -7.51 -2.38 -0.11
CA LEU A 186 -6.69 -3.09 -1.08
C LEU A 186 -5.33 -2.42 -1.28
N PRO A 187 -4.22 -3.17 -1.30
CA PRO A 187 -2.96 -2.67 -1.84
C PRO A 187 -3.02 -2.57 -3.36
N GLY A 188 -2.06 -1.85 -3.96
CA GLY A 188 -1.98 -1.69 -5.40
C GLY A 188 -1.64 -2.99 -6.16
N SER A 189 -2.04 -3.04 -7.42
CA SER A 189 -1.83 -4.18 -8.32
C SER A 189 -0.82 -3.87 -9.41
N ARG A 190 0.11 -4.80 -9.70
CA ARG A 190 1.00 -4.67 -10.87
C ARG A 190 0.25 -4.83 -12.20
N LYS A 191 -0.93 -5.45 -12.20
CA LYS A 191 -1.71 -5.73 -13.42
C LYS A 191 -2.59 -4.56 -13.85
N SER A 192 -3.27 -3.93 -12.89
CA SER A 192 -4.24 -2.87 -13.17
C SER A 192 -3.98 -1.62 -12.36
N GLU A 193 -4.14 -0.47 -13.01
CA GLU A 193 -4.05 0.85 -12.38
C GLU A 193 -5.22 1.06 -11.40
N ALA A 194 -4.91 1.44 -10.17
CA ALA A 194 -5.88 1.81 -9.16
C ALA A 194 -6.57 3.15 -9.50
N ASN A 195 -7.84 3.29 -9.10
CA ASN A 195 -8.56 4.55 -9.24
C ASN A 195 -8.28 5.46 -8.04
N LEU A 196 -7.27 6.30 -8.14
CA LEU A 196 -6.83 7.18 -7.06
C LEU A 196 -7.55 8.53 -7.10
N ALA A 197 -8.13 8.93 -5.97
CA ALA A 197 -8.76 10.24 -5.81
C ALA A 197 -7.74 11.40 -5.77
N THR A 198 -6.47 11.10 -5.48
CA THR A 198 -5.40 12.07 -5.32
C THR A 198 -4.10 11.52 -5.93
N ARG A 199 -3.25 12.44 -6.41
CA ARG A 199 -2.01 12.12 -7.10
C ARG A 199 -0.80 12.52 -6.25
N VAL A 200 0.23 11.67 -6.28
CA VAL A 200 1.54 11.98 -5.72
C VAL A 200 2.14 13.19 -6.45
N SER A 201 2.66 14.15 -5.68
CA SER A 201 3.47 15.26 -6.18
C SER A 201 4.87 14.74 -6.46
N LEU A 202 5.28 14.74 -7.73
CA LEU A 202 6.60 14.24 -8.11
C LEU A 202 7.69 15.24 -7.78
N ASP A 203 8.77 14.74 -7.20
CA ASP A 203 9.99 15.48 -6.91
C ASP A 203 11.22 14.80 -7.54
N SER A 204 12.40 15.39 -7.38
CA SER A 204 13.66 14.88 -7.89
C SER A 204 13.92 13.43 -7.44
N GLY A 205 14.18 12.55 -8.41
CA GLY A 205 14.38 11.13 -8.17
C GLY A 205 13.09 10.31 -8.13
N GLN A 206 11.93 10.93 -8.36
CA GLN A 206 10.63 10.27 -8.39
C GLN A 206 10.03 10.38 -9.80
N SER A 207 9.38 9.32 -10.27
CA SER A 207 8.69 9.28 -11.55
C SER A 207 7.55 8.27 -11.51
N PHE A 208 6.51 8.48 -12.30
CA PHE A 208 5.52 7.43 -12.50
C PHE A 208 6.05 6.33 -13.44
N TYR A 209 5.57 5.12 -13.24
CA TYR A 209 5.92 4.00 -14.09
C TYR A 209 5.34 4.19 -15.49
N LEU A 210 6.19 3.99 -16.51
CA LEU A 210 5.79 3.95 -17.89
C LEU A 210 5.67 2.49 -18.33
N ASP A 211 4.45 2.07 -18.67
CA ASP A 211 4.23 0.71 -19.17
C ASP A 211 4.93 0.54 -20.53
N PRO A 212 5.93 -0.35 -20.65
CA PRO A 212 6.70 -0.51 -21.87
C PRO A 212 5.88 -1.10 -23.02
N LYS A 213 4.75 -1.76 -22.74
CA LYS A 213 3.88 -2.36 -23.76
C LYS A 213 2.91 -1.32 -24.34
N THR A 214 2.33 -0.49 -23.48
CA THR A 214 1.29 0.46 -23.88
C THR A 214 1.82 1.88 -24.07
N GLY A 215 3.01 2.19 -23.55
CA GLY A 215 3.55 3.55 -23.47
C GLY A 215 2.76 4.48 -22.55
N LYS A 216 1.83 3.93 -21.75
CA LYS A 216 0.99 4.72 -20.83
C LYS A 216 1.68 4.85 -19.48
N GLU A 217 1.67 6.07 -18.94
CA GLU A 217 2.07 6.34 -17.57
C GLU A 217 0.98 5.87 -16.59
N ARG A 218 1.39 5.18 -15.52
CA ARG A 218 0.52 4.74 -14.43
C ARG A 218 0.64 5.67 -13.23
N SER A 219 -0.44 6.35 -12.91
CA SER A 219 -0.51 7.35 -11.84
C SER A 219 -0.44 6.76 -10.43
N ASP A 220 -0.70 5.46 -10.30
CA ASP A 220 -0.67 4.71 -9.05
C ASP A 220 0.68 4.03 -8.77
N TRP A 221 1.57 3.97 -9.75
CA TRP A 221 2.84 3.28 -9.64
C TRP A 221 4.00 4.27 -9.66
N LEU A 222 4.57 4.49 -8.49
CA LEU A 222 5.71 5.37 -8.26
C LEU A 222 7.02 4.58 -8.35
N VAL A 223 7.99 5.15 -9.06
CA VAL A 223 9.36 4.65 -9.19
C VAL A 223 10.30 5.69 -8.59
N ILE A 224 11.14 5.26 -7.66
CA ILE A 224 11.98 6.13 -6.84
C ILE A 224 13.45 5.70 -6.94
N ASP A 225 14.30 6.65 -7.31
CA ASP A 225 15.75 6.58 -7.15
C ASP A 225 16.12 7.09 -5.75
N ILE A 226 16.38 6.14 -4.84
CA ILE A 226 16.71 6.41 -3.44
C ILE A 226 17.90 7.37 -3.33
N ALA A 227 18.97 7.15 -4.10
CA ALA A 227 20.19 7.95 -4.00
C ALA A 227 19.92 9.41 -4.38
N THR A 228 19.16 9.64 -5.44
CA THR A 228 18.78 10.98 -5.88
C THR A 228 17.92 11.69 -4.83
N VAL A 229 16.92 11.00 -4.24
CA VAL A 229 16.08 11.58 -3.19
C VAL A 229 16.91 11.95 -1.95
N LEU A 230 17.78 11.05 -1.49
CA LEU A 230 18.64 11.29 -0.33
C LEU A 230 19.58 12.48 -0.54
N ALA A 231 20.18 12.59 -1.73
CA ALA A 231 21.02 13.73 -2.10
C ALA A 231 20.24 15.04 -2.04
N LYS A 232 19.02 15.07 -2.60
CA LYS A 232 18.17 16.27 -2.63
C LYS A 232 17.69 16.68 -1.25
N VAL A 233 17.32 15.74 -0.38
CA VAL A 233 16.98 16.05 1.01
C VAL A 233 18.20 16.59 1.78
N LYS A 234 19.40 16.06 1.52
CA LYS A 234 20.64 16.57 2.11
C LYS A 234 20.97 17.98 1.62
N GLU A 235 20.81 18.26 0.33
CA GLU A 235 20.96 19.60 -0.25
C GLU A 235 19.99 20.60 0.41
N ARG A 236 18.71 20.24 0.58
CA ARG A 236 17.72 21.10 1.27
C ARG A 236 18.11 21.42 2.72
N LYS A 237 18.75 20.48 3.42
CA LYS A 237 19.21 20.68 4.80
C LYS A 237 20.51 21.47 4.91
N THR A 238 21.30 21.56 3.83
CA THR A 238 22.65 22.17 3.84
C THR A 238 22.72 23.48 3.08
N GLY A 239 21.88 23.68 2.07
CA GLY A 239 21.72 24.93 1.32
C GLY A 239 20.83 25.96 2.02
N ASP A 240 20.42 25.68 3.25
CA ASP A 240 19.60 26.55 4.07
C ASP A 240 20.45 27.50 4.94
N ASP A 241 21.20 28.36 4.25
CA ASP A 241 21.72 29.62 4.77
C ASP A 241 20.97 30.75 4.05
N GLY A 242 19.73 31.03 4.47
CA GLY A 242 19.14 32.34 4.21
C GLY A 242 17.64 32.47 3.89
N THR A 243 16.88 31.42 3.56
CA THR A 243 15.43 31.57 3.28
C THR A 243 14.61 30.30 3.54
N VAL A 244 14.40 29.93 4.80
CA VAL A 244 13.30 29.01 5.16
C VAL A 244 12.02 29.81 5.30
N SER A 245 10.95 29.36 4.65
CA SER A 245 9.63 29.86 5.02
C SER A 245 9.32 29.46 6.48
N PRO A 246 8.74 30.35 7.29
CA PRO A 246 8.40 30.07 8.69
C PRO A 246 7.59 28.79 8.92
N GLU A 247 6.85 28.33 7.90
CA GLU A 247 6.02 27.12 7.94
C GLU A 247 6.86 25.83 8.00
N LEU A 248 7.93 25.72 7.21
CA LEU A 248 8.78 24.51 7.22
C LEU A 248 9.59 24.38 8.51
N LEU A 249 10.02 25.51 9.08
CA LEU A 249 10.62 25.53 10.42
C LEU A 249 9.61 25.11 11.49
N GLN A 250 8.36 25.56 11.38
CA GLN A 250 7.30 25.14 12.29
C GLN A 250 6.97 23.66 12.15
N ASP A 251 6.97 23.09 10.95
CA ASP A 251 6.65 21.68 10.77
C ASP A 251 7.80 20.77 11.20
N VAL A 252 9.06 21.17 10.99
CA VAL A 252 10.22 20.45 11.56
C VAL A 252 10.25 20.57 13.08
N ALA A 253 9.95 21.75 13.64
CA ALA A 253 9.88 21.95 15.08
C ALA A 253 8.71 21.15 15.70
N ARG A 254 7.55 21.17 15.05
CA ARG A 254 6.36 20.41 15.48
C ARG A 254 6.59 18.91 15.35
N SER A 255 7.19 18.44 14.26
CA SER A 255 7.53 17.02 14.09
C SER A 255 8.53 16.54 15.15
N LYS A 256 9.54 17.36 15.50
CA LYS A 256 10.46 17.08 16.61
C LYS A 256 9.74 17.05 17.97
N GLN A 257 8.80 17.97 18.20
CA GLN A 257 8.00 18.03 19.42
C GLN A 257 7.03 16.84 19.53
N GLU A 258 6.30 16.51 18.46
CA GLU A 258 5.41 15.35 18.38
C GLU A 258 6.19 14.05 18.59
N THR A 259 7.40 13.92 18.04
CA THR A 259 8.28 12.77 18.29
C THR A 259 8.73 12.71 19.75
N GLY A 260 8.99 13.87 20.38
CA GLY A 260 9.30 13.96 21.81
C GLY A 260 8.12 13.49 22.68
N ASN A 261 6.92 13.97 22.37
CA ASN A 261 5.68 13.58 23.06
C ASN A 261 5.40 12.08 22.87
N LEU A 262 5.55 11.55 21.65
CA LEU A 262 5.33 10.13 21.38
C LEU A 262 6.33 9.24 22.12
N ARG A 263 7.60 9.67 22.21
CA ARG A 263 8.63 8.97 22.99
C ARG A 263 8.28 8.96 24.48
N GLN A 264 7.71 10.05 24.99
CA GLN A 264 7.23 10.15 26.37
C GLN A 264 6.00 9.25 26.60
N ASP A 265 5.03 9.24 25.68
CA ASP A 265 3.83 8.41 25.78
C ASP A 265 4.19 6.91 25.76
N VAL A 266 5.15 6.51 24.92
CA VAL A 266 5.69 5.14 24.93
C VAL A 266 6.43 4.84 26.24
N GLY A 267 7.10 5.82 26.84
CA GLY A 267 7.68 5.70 28.18
C GLY A 267 6.62 5.42 29.24
N ASN A 268 5.59 6.25 29.30
CA ASN A 268 4.48 6.11 30.23
C ASN A 268 3.70 4.81 30.02
N MET A 269 3.48 4.39 28.78
CA MET A 269 2.86 3.10 28.47
C MET A 269 3.69 1.91 28.96
N LYS A 270 5.02 1.98 28.86
CA LYS A 270 5.89 0.93 29.43
C LYS A 270 5.74 0.86 30.93
N GLU A 271 5.67 1.99 31.62
CA GLU A 271 5.48 2.06 33.07
C GLU A 271 4.14 1.42 33.48
N ILE A 272 3.04 1.80 32.82
CA ILE A 272 1.73 1.19 33.05
C ILE A 272 1.75 -0.32 32.80
N LEU A 273 2.42 -0.78 31.74
CA LEU A 273 2.57 -2.22 31.46
C LEU A 273 3.37 -2.95 32.53
N PHE A 274 4.41 -2.32 33.10
CA PHE A 274 5.16 -2.89 34.21
C PHE A 274 4.32 -2.99 35.49
N ASP A 275 3.53 -1.96 35.80
CA ASP A 275 2.64 -1.97 36.95
C ASP A 275 1.55 -3.04 36.81
N MET A 276 0.92 -3.12 35.64
CA MET A 276 -0.08 -4.16 35.35
C MET A 276 0.54 -5.56 35.41
N SER A 277 1.77 -5.75 34.93
CA SER A 277 2.47 -7.04 35.08
C SER A 277 2.67 -7.39 36.55
N GLY A 278 3.04 -6.42 37.39
CA GLY A 278 3.18 -6.62 38.82
C GLY A 278 1.85 -6.96 39.52
N GLU A 279 0.76 -6.30 39.14
CA GLU A 279 -0.58 -6.62 39.64
C GLU A 279 -1.04 -8.02 39.22
N ILE A 280 -0.79 -8.42 37.97
CA ILE A 280 -1.10 -9.77 37.49
C ILE A 280 -0.36 -10.83 38.32
N ASP A 281 0.90 -10.59 38.66
CA ASP A 281 1.68 -11.53 39.47
C ASP A 281 1.18 -11.60 40.92
N ARG A 282 0.75 -10.48 41.50
CA ARG A 282 0.09 -10.47 42.82
C ARG A 282 -1.25 -11.22 42.80
N LEU A 283 -2.08 -10.96 41.79
CA LEU A 283 -3.37 -11.65 41.63
C LEU A 283 -3.17 -13.16 41.45
N LYS A 284 -2.14 -13.60 40.73
CA LYS A 284 -1.77 -15.02 40.63
C LYS A 284 -1.42 -15.61 41.99
N GLN A 285 -0.63 -14.91 42.80
CA GLN A 285 -0.25 -15.38 44.14
C GLN A 285 -1.46 -15.48 45.09
N GLU A 286 -2.36 -14.50 45.05
CA GLU A 286 -3.61 -14.53 45.85
C GLU A 286 -4.53 -15.67 45.44
N ILE A 287 -4.68 -15.93 44.14
CA ILE A 287 -5.47 -17.06 43.63
C ILE A 287 -4.89 -18.39 44.11
N GLU A 288 -3.57 -18.57 44.07
CA GLU A 288 -2.92 -19.79 44.54
C GLU A 288 -3.05 -19.96 46.07
N ALA A 289 -2.95 -18.88 46.84
CA ALA A 289 -3.18 -18.89 48.29
C ALA A 289 -4.64 -19.24 48.65
N LEU A 290 -5.61 -18.71 47.90
CA LEU A 290 -7.03 -19.01 48.08
C LEU A 290 -7.37 -20.45 47.70
N LYS A 291 -6.70 -21.02 46.70
CA LYS A 291 -6.84 -22.45 46.35
C LYS A 291 -6.23 -23.36 47.42
N ALA A 292 -5.10 -22.96 48.01
CA ALA A 292 -4.46 -23.73 49.09
C ALA A 292 -5.29 -23.75 50.38
N THR A 293 -6.02 -22.67 50.67
CA THR A 293 -6.89 -22.55 51.86
C THR A 293 -8.23 -23.30 51.71
N LYS A 294 -8.61 -23.71 50.50
CA LYS A 294 -9.85 -24.45 50.20
C LYS A 294 -9.68 -25.98 50.10
N ARG A 295 -8.51 -26.52 50.46
CA ARG A 295 -8.27 -27.95 50.68
C ARG A 295 -8.14 -28.24 52.16
#